data_AF-A0A969V659-F1
#
_entry.id   AF-A0A969V659-F1
#
_cell.length_a   1.000
_cell.length_b   1.000
_cell.length_c   1.000
_cell.angle_alpha   90.00
_cell.angle_beta   90.00
_cell.angle_gamma   90.00
#
_symmetry.space_group_name_H-M   'P 1'
#
loop_
_entity.id
_entity.type
_entity.pdbx_description
1 polymer ?
#
loop_
_entity_poly.entity_id
_entity_poly.type
_entity_poly.pdbx_seq_one_letter_code
_entity_poly.pdbx_strand_id
1 'polypeptide(L)'
;MHDREQLSDSNNLGAKFEGFFLQMVIPGLEQKAQKIITQALGSGWKVKSIGDNGTEFEITKNKDTLSVKEAWDKTYDLRSQPGVVDAQPLFAVPIRYQSDWNQESKQAVADFARKTLDESNDVEWSLKQLRVFEAWSRFFPDPNLPPGNGIVIGLPDTGYTEHPEIVANLLLELSYDFVKGDKNPKDELEILGSALIPSPGHGTSTASIIISSRGGEGNYPSGKTVTGIAPGAKLVPLRVSNSVVLWSVRNLAEAIEYAADNDIHVLAVSLGTGFFNQRLRSAIVYAQKRGVIIVAASGTFIPYVVWPAAYDEVIAVTGSNVQREIWWGSSRGSQVDVTAPAESVWYAKVEKNKGELKYNVLQGSGTSFSAPIVAGVAALWLAYHGREQLIERYGAEKIPFIFNQLLRDSCDKFPTWKPNQFGEGIVNAEKLLAAPLPDNVSRSVIAPAFALTEHPSIDNGRLDTFVHLFEQQLSDSQVDGHFVGVLRDDAKLRSCLAELLQTTETELPKRLKEVGQELAFYFTMNPKLYKQLAAALSSKQPDAAQLEAKSFTESSKPRNLEQMREMLLQQDVSEVLKTKLE
;
A
#
# COMPACT_ATOMS: atom_id res chain seq x y z
N MET A 1 -12.32 -32.15 1.31
CA MET A 1 -11.33 -32.67 0.34
C MET A 1 -11.96 -32.86 -1.05
N HIS A 2 -12.77 -31.90 -1.50
CA HIS A 2 -13.33 -31.77 -2.85
C HIS A 2 -13.26 -30.26 -3.17
N ASP A 3 -13.08 -29.89 -4.44
CA ASP A 3 -12.66 -28.58 -5.00
C ASP A 3 -11.15 -28.37 -5.21
N ARG A 4 -10.42 -29.45 -5.52
CA ARG A 4 -9.13 -29.39 -6.22
C ARG A 4 -9.23 -30.16 -7.53
N GLU A 5 -9.67 -29.51 -8.61
CA GLU A 5 -9.37 -29.84 -10.01
C GLU A 5 -10.35 -29.10 -10.93
N GLN A 6 -9.93 -27.93 -11.43
CA GLN A 6 -10.28 -27.37 -12.76
C GLN A 6 -9.68 -25.96 -12.89
N LEU A 7 -8.34 -25.86 -12.96
CA LEU A 7 -7.66 -24.66 -13.45
C LEU A 7 -6.42 -25.12 -14.23
N SER A 8 -6.66 -25.83 -15.34
CA SER A 8 -5.67 -26.06 -16.39
C SER A 8 -6.08 -25.26 -17.62
N ASP A 9 -5.81 -23.96 -17.59
CA ASP A 9 -5.78 -23.14 -18.80
C ASP A 9 -4.54 -22.26 -18.73
N SER A 10 -3.78 -22.22 -19.82
CA SER A 10 -2.51 -21.53 -19.97
C SER A 10 -2.59 -20.00 -19.98
N ASN A 11 -3.77 -19.42 -19.69
CA ASN A 11 -4.06 -17.98 -19.68
C ASN A 11 -4.31 -17.40 -18.27
N ASN A 12 -3.94 -18.11 -17.21
CA ASN A 12 -4.48 -17.86 -15.87
C ASN A 12 -3.67 -16.82 -15.06
N LEU A 13 -4.04 -15.54 -15.14
CA LEU A 13 -3.55 -14.49 -14.21
C LEU A 13 -3.89 -14.79 -12.73
N GLY A 14 -4.73 -15.80 -12.47
CA GLY A 14 -5.09 -16.28 -11.14
C GLY A 14 -6.04 -15.35 -10.38
N ALA A 15 -6.36 -14.17 -10.92
CA ALA A 15 -7.27 -13.19 -10.34
C ALA A 15 -8.70 -13.73 -10.25
N LYS A 16 -9.31 -13.59 -9.08
CA LYS A 16 -10.71 -13.91 -8.78
C LYS A 16 -11.50 -12.61 -8.76
N PHE A 17 -12.49 -12.48 -9.62
CA PHE A 17 -13.40 -11.34 -9.62
C PHE A 17 -14.22 -11.26 -8.32
N GLU A 18 -14.32 -10.06 -7.74
CA GLU A 18 -15.05 -9.78 -6.49
C GLU A 18 -16.23 -8.82 -6.67
N GLY A 19 -16.24 -8.02 -7.73
CA GLY A 19 -17.27 -7.01 -7.96
C GLY A 19 -16.77 -5.85 -8.81
N PHE A 20 -17.51 -4.75 -8.79
CA PHE A 20 -17.11 -3.51 -9.42
C PHE A 20 -17.15 -2.36 -8.42
N PHE A 21 -16.26 -1.40 -8.61
CA PHE A 21 -16.43 -0.03 -8.13
C PHE A 21 -17.12 0.79 -9.22
N LEU A 22 -18.01 1.70 -8.81
CA LEU A 22 -18.69 2.64 -9.70
C LEU A 22 -18.71 4.03 -9.06
N GLN A 23 -18.37 5.04 -9.83
CA GLN A 23 -18.53 6.44 -9.48
C GLN A 23 -19.54 7.10 -10.43
N MET A 24 -20.47 7.87 -9.87
CA MET A 24 -21.51 8.59 -10.59
C MET A 24 -21.38 10.10 -10.45
N VAL A 25 -21.95 10.85 -11.39
CA VAL A 25 -21.86 12.33 -11.42
C VAL A 25 -22.66 13.01 -10.30
N ILE A 26 -23.79 12.44 -9.88
CA ILE A 26 -24.75 13.09 -8.97
C ILE A 26 -25.00 12.21 -7.74
N PRO A 27 -24.94 12.78 -6.51
CA PRO A 27 -25.26 12.08 -5.27
C PRO A 27 -26.69 11.51 -5.22
N GLY A 28 -26.89 10.42 -4.47
CA GLY A 28 -28.19 10.07 -3.88
C GLY A 28 -29.18 9.33 -4.76
N LEU A 29 -28.72 8.57 -5.76
CA LEU A 29 -29.61 7.75 -6.59
C LEU A 29 -29.14 6.29 -6.65
N GLU A 30 -29.05 5.60 -5.51
CA GLU A 30 -28.81 4.15 -5.48
C GLU A 30 -29.78 3.40 -6.41
N GLN A 31 -31.03 3.84 -6.52
CA GLN A 31 -32.01 3.32 -7.49
C GLN A 31 -31.60 3.55 -8.95
N LYS A 32 -31.00 4.70 -9.29
CA LYS A 32 -30.50 4.98 -10.64
C LYS A 32 -29.23 4.18 -10.92
N ALA A 33 -28.32 4.07 -9.95
CA ALA A 33 -27.18 3.18 -10.01
C ALA A 33 -27.66 1.75 -10.29
N GLN A 34 -28.57 1.23 -9.48
CA GLN A 34 -29.18 -0.09 -9.65
C GLN A 34 -29.82 -0.25 -11.04
N LYS A 35 -30.51 0.77 -11.57
CA LYS A 35 -31.08 0.74 -12.92
C LYS A 35 -29.99 0.64 -14.00
N ILE A 36 -28.95 1.47 -13.92
CA ILE A 36 -27.80 1.44 -14.83
C ILE A 36 -27.11 0.08 -14.76
N ILE A 37 -26.87 -0.44 -13.56
CA ILE A 37 -26.27 -1.76 -13.34
C ILE A 37 -27.14 -2.87 -13.92
N THR A 38 -28.46 -2.80 -13.73
CA THR A 38 -29.38 -3.79 -14.30
C THR A 38 -29.39 -3.74 -15.83
N GLN A 39 -29.28 -2.54 -16.42
CA GLN A 39 -29.23 -2.35 -17.86
C GLN A 39 -27.90 -2.84 -18.47
N ALA A 40 -26.76 -2.53 -17.84
CA ALA A 40 -25.44 -2.87 -18.37
C ALA A 40 -25.02 -4.32 -18.05
N LEU A 41 -25.32 -4.80 -16.84
CA LEU A 41 -24.82 -6.08 -16.34
C LEU A 41 -25.89 -7.17 -16.20
N GLY A 42 -27.17 -6.83 -16.41
CA GLY A 42 -28.32 -7.70 -16.16
C GLY A 42 -28.78 -7.69 -14.69
N SER A 43 -29.78 -8.50 -14.37
CA SER A 43 -30.34 -8.59 -13.01
C SER A 43 -29.44 -9.36 -12.02
N GLY A 44 -29.65 -9.15 -10.72
CA GLY A 44 -29.04 -9.95 -9.65
C GLY A 44 -27.76 -9.35 -9.04
N TRP A 45 -27.33 -8.19 -9.52
CA TRP A 45 -26.25 -7.41 -8.90
C TRP A 45 -26.81 -6.56 -7.76
N LYS A 46 -26.10 -6.56 -6.63
CA LYS A 46 -26.35 -5.69 -5.49
C LYS A 46 -25.50 -4.45 -5.61
N VAL A 47 -26.11 -3.29 -5.37
CA VAL A 47 -25.43 -2.01 -5.29
C VAL A 47 -25.39 -1.59 -3.83
N LYS A 48 -24.21 -1.24 -3.32
CA LYS A 48 -23.99 -0.73 -1.97
C LYS A 48 -23.32 0.64 -2.09
N SER A 49 -23.94 1.68 -1.53
CA SER A 49 -23.27 2.98 -1.39
C SER A 49 -22.05 2.84 -0.49
N ILE A 50 -20.94 3.48 -0.87
CA ILE A 50 -19.71 3.53 -0.08
C ILE A 50 -19.33 4.99 0.19
N GLY A 51 -18.71 5.24 1.34
CA GLY A 51 -18.43 6.58 1.82
C GLY A 51 -19.69 7.45 2.08
N ASP A 52 -19.49 8.77 2.20
CA ASP A 52 -20.58 9.73 2.51
C ASP A 52 -21.06 10.57 1.32
N ASN A 53 -20.39 10.47 0.16
CA ASN A 53 -20.66 11.37 -0.97
C ASN A 53 -21.93 10.99 -1.76
N GLY A 54 -22.45 9.78 -1.57
CA GLY A 54 -23.61 9.25 -2.29
C GLY A 54 -23.41 9.09 -3.80
N THR A 55 -22.16 9.18 -4.28
CA THR A 55 -21.77 9.06 -5.69
C THR A 55 -20.98 7.80 -5.98
N GLU A 56 -20.44 7.14 -4.96
CA GLU A 56 -19.60 5.97 -5.09
C GLU A 56 -20.33 4.72 -4.61
N PHE A 57 -20.18 3.63 -5.37
CA PHE A 57 -20.88 2.38 -5.12
C PHE A 57 -19.96 1.18 -5.31
N GLU A 58 -20.16 0.17 -4.47
CA GLU A 58 -19.64 -1.17 -4.67
C GLU A 58 -20.75 -2.07 -5.21
N ILE A 59 -20.43 -2.82 -6.27
CA ILE A 59 -21.38 -3.65 -7.00
C ILE A 59 -20.93 -5.10 -6.91
N THR A 60 -21.76 -5.95 -6.32
CA THR A 60 -21.40 -7.36 -6.07
C THR A 60 -22.50 -8.29 -6.56
N LYS A 61 -22.15 -9.55 -6.85
CA LYS A 61 -23.11 -10.59 -7.20
C LYS A 61 -22.74 -11.88 -6.49
N ASN A 62 -23.75 -12.56 -5.95
CA ASN A 62 -23.52 -13.84 -5.27
C ASN A 62 -23.13 -14.89 -6.31
N LYS A 63 -21.96 -15.53 -6.15
CA LYS A 63 -21.47 -16.73 -6.86
C LYS A 63 -20.99 -16.58 -8.31
N ASP A 64 -21.15 -15.43 -8.95
CA ASP A 64 -20.59 -15.22 -10.30
C ASP A 64 -19.12 -14.75 -10.20
N THR A 65 -18.21 -15.51 -10.79
CA THR A 65 -16.83 -15.08 -11.03
C THR A 65 -16.66 -14.85 -12.53
N LEU A 66 -16.76 -13.59 -12.94
CA LEU A 66 -16.39 -13.19 -14.30
C LEU A 66 -14.91 -13.53 -14.54
N SER A 67 -14.57 -13.92 -15.77
CA SER A 67 -13.16 -13.93 -16.19
C SER A 67 -12.58 -12.51 -16.16
N VAL A 68 -11.26 -12.39 -16.18
CA VAL A 68 -10.60 -11.07 -16.25
C VAL A 68 -11.07 -10.28 -17.46
N LYS A 69 -11.16 -10.94 -18.62
CA LYS A 69 -11.68 -10.35 -19.86
C LYS A 69 -13.10 -9.84 -19.69
N GLU A 70 -14.00 -10.72 -19.25
CA GLU A 70 -15.43 -10.40 -19.10
C GLU A 70 -15.66 -9.27 -18.10
N ALA A 71 -14.86 -9.21 -17.04
CA ALA A 71 -14.90 -8.11 -16.07
C ALA A 71 -14.45 -6.78 -16.70
N TRP A 72 -13.41 -6.77 -17.53
CA TRP A 72 -13.00 -5.56 -18.24
C TRP A 72 -14.01 -5.15 -19.32
N ASP A 73 -14.51 -6.08 -20.13
CA ASP A 73 -15.57 -5.81 -21.11
C ASP A 73 -16.78 -5.14 -20.44
N LYS A 74 -17.27 -5.71 -19.33
CA LYS A 74 -18.36 -5.14 -18.54
C LYS A 74 -18.01 -3.80 -17.90
N THR A 75 -16.75 -3.58 -17.55
CA THR A 75 -16.29 -2.27 -17.04
C THR A 75 -16.44 -1.19 -18.10
N TYR A 76 -16.10 -1.50 -19.36
CA TYR A 76 -16.32 -0.57 -20.46
C TYR A 76 -17.80 -0.34 -20.76
N ASP A 77 -18.61 -1.38 -20.70
CA ASP A 77 -20.07 -1.25 -20.81
C ASP A 77 -20.62 -0.29 -19.75
N LEU A 78 -20.15 -0.38 -18.50
CA LEU A 78 -20.52 0.54 -17.42
C LEU A 78 -20.06 1.97 -17.68
N ARG A 79 -18.80 2.16 -18.07
CA ARG A 79 -18.26 3.50 -18.38
C ARG A 79 -18.98 4.18 -19.55
N SER A 80 -19.58 3.41 -20.44
CA SER A 80 -20.37 3.95 -21.56
C SER A 80 -21.75 4.48 -21.12
N GLN A 81 -22.20 4.17 -19.90
CA GLN A 81 -23.54 4.54 -19.43
C GLN A 81 -23.61 6.02 -19.04
N PRO A 82 -24.67 6.75 -19.42
CA PRO A 82 -24.84 8.14 -19.03
C PRO A 82 -24.85 8.36 -17.52
N GLY A 83 -23.95 9.23 -17.05
CA GLY A 83 -23.84 9.60 -15.63
C GLY A 83 -22.87 8.74 -14.82
N VAL A 84 -22.18 7.79 -15.45
CA VAL A 84 -21.03 7.10 -14.87
C VAL A 84 -19.77 7.93 -15.14
N VAL A 85 -19.03 8.24 -14.08
CA VAL A 85 -17.75 8.96 -14.13
C VAL A 85 -16.61 7.98 -14.31
N ASP A 86 -16.62 6.91 -13.53
CA ASP A 86 -15.64 5.84 -13.57
C ASP A 86 -16.29 4.51 -13.13
N ALA A 87 -15.71 3.42 -13.60
CA ALA A 87 -16.01 2.07 -13.12
C ALA A 87 -14.74 1.25 -13.14
N GLN A 88 -14.55 0.34 -12.19
CA GLN A 88 -13.37 -0.52 -12.10
C GLN A 88 -13.78 -1.93 -11.69
N PRO A 89 -13.21 -2.99 -12.29
CA PRO A 89 -13.35 -4.32 -11.75
C PRO A 89 -12.53 -4.43 -10.46
N LEU A 90 -13.07 -5.15 -9.48
CA LEU A 90 -12.40 -5.51 -8.25
C LEU A 90 -11.99 -6.97 -8.35
N PHE A 91 -10.70 -7.22 -8.16
CA PHE A 91 -10.12 -8.56 -8.18
C PHE A 91 -9.45 -8.87 -6.85
N ALA A 92 -9.72 -10.07 -6.34
CA ALA A 92 -8.84 -10.76 -5.41
C ALA A 92 -7.76 -11.48 -6.19
N VAL A 93 -6.50 -11.15 -5.96
CA VAL A 93 -5.37 -11.75 -6.66
C VAL A 93 -4.64 -12.72 -5.74
N PRO A 94 -4.93 -14.04 -5.79
CA PRO A 94 -4.07 -15.03 -5.16
C PRO A 94 -2.79 -15.14 -5.99
N ILE A 95 -1.72 -14.43 -5.58
CA ILE A 95 -0.43 -14.59 -6.22
C ILE A 95 0.08 -16.00 -5.91
N ARG A 96 -0.06 -16.90 -6.89
CA ARG A 96 0.62 -18.20 -6.87
C ARG A 96 2.12 -17.95 -7.04
N TYR A 97 2.94 -18.67 -6.29
CA TYR A 97 4.37 -18.80 -6.51
C TYR A 97 4.57 -19.36 -7.93
N GLN A 98 4.70 -18.45 -8.90
CA GLN A 98 5.22 -18.80 -10.21
C GLN A 98 6.74 -18.84 -10.06
N SER A 99 7.34 -19.93 -10.52
CA SER A 99 8.79 -20.10 -10.63
C SER A 99 9.50 -18.99 -11.43
N ASP A 100 8.76 -18.06 -12.02
CA ASP A 100 9.24 -17.07 -12.98
C ASP A 100 9.39 -15.65 -12.39
N TRP A 101 9.09 -15.45 -11.09
CA TRP A 101 9.48 -14.23 -10.36
C TRP A 101 11.01 -14.02 -10.49
N ASN A 102 11.40 -12.75 -10.74
CA ASN A 102 12.70 -12.33 -11.26
C ASN A 102 13.87 -13.12 -10.70
N GLN A 103 14.80 -13.50 -11.59
CA GLN A 103 16.15 -13.86 -11.17
C GLN A 103 16.72 -12.76 -10.26
N GLU A 104 16.39 -11.47 -10.46
CA GLU A 104 16.76 -10.35 -9.57
C GLU A 104 16.06 -10.31 -8.21
N SER A 105 14.76 -10.64 -8.09
CA SER A 105 14.10 -10.71 -6.77
C SER A 105 14.53 -11.99 -6.03
N LYS A 106 14.74 -13.09 -6.76
CA LYS A 106 15.37 -14.30 -6.22
C LYS A 106 16.82 -14.07 -5.86
N GLN A 107 17.55 -13.27 -6.65
CA GLN A 107 18.92 -12.87 -6.37
C GLN A 107 18.92 -11.90 -5.20
N ALA A 108 18.00 -10.95 -5.09
CA ALA A 108 17.85 -10.07 -3.93
C ALA A 108 17.49 -10.86 -2.66
N VAL A 109 16.57 -11.83 -2.73
CA VAL A 109 16.25 -12.73 -1.61
C VAL A 109 17.43 -13.68 -1.31
N ALA A 110 18.15 -14.18 -2.32
CA ALA A 110 19.34 -15.00 -2.14
C ALA A 110 20.55 -14.20 -1.64
N ASP A 111 20.66 -12.92 -2.01
CA ASP A 111 21.65 -11.95 -1.55
C ASP A 111 21.31 -11.53 -0.14
N PHE A 112 20.03 -11.34 0.20
CA PHE A 112 19.56 -11.19 1.58
C PHE A 112 19.99 -12.39 2.43
N ALA A 113 19.78 -13.61 1.93
CA ALA A 113 20.21 -14.82 2.63
C ALA A 113 21.75 -14.97 2.76
N ARG A 114 22.54 -14.20 1.98
CA ARG A 114 24.01 -14.22 1.97
C ARG A 114 24.65 -13.00 2.64
N LYS A 115 23.92 -11.89 2.76
CA LYS A 115 24.42 -10.63 3.31
C LYS A 115 24.28 -10.67 4.81
N THR A 116 25.37 -10.40 5.51
CA THR A 116 25.34 -10.14 6.95
C THR A 116 24.48 -8.90 7.17
N LEU A 117 23.36 -9.07 7.86
CA LEU A 117 22.50 -7.96 8.24
C LEU A 117 23.14 -7.23 9.42
N ASP A 118 22.89 -5.94 9.48
CA ASP A 118 23.24 -5.19 10.66
C ASP A 118 22.26 -5.53 11.79
N GLU A 119 22.77 -6.24 12.80
CA GLU A 119 22.00 -6.75 13.92
C GLU A 119 22.44 -6.11 15.23
N SER A 120 21.51 -6.07 16.20
CA SER A 120 21.82 -5.68 17.57
C SER A 120 21.16 -6.63 18.55
N ASN A 121 21.94 -7.07 19.54
CA ASN A 121 21.45 -7.85 20.67
C ASN A 121 20.64 -7.00 21.68
N ASP A 122 20.71 -5.68 21.56
CA ASP A 122 19.88 -4.73 22.32
C ASP A 122 18.47 -4.75 21.74
N VAL A 123 17.53 -5.37 22.46
CA VAL A 123 16.13 -5.53 22.01
C VAL A 123 15.39 -4.19 21.87
N GLU A 124 15.91 -3.14 22.50
CA GLU A 124 15.31 -1.82 22.51
C GLU A 124 15.97 -0.86 21.51
N TRP A 125 16.88 -1.34 20.65
CA TRP A 125 17.66 -0.48 19.76
C TRP A 125 16.76 0.40 18.88
N SER A 126 15.62 -0.13 18.40
CA SER A 126 14.68 0.59 17.55
C SER A 126 13.99 1.72 18.31
N LEU A 127 13.61 1.49 19.57
CA LEU A 127 13.05 2.50 20.47
C LEU A 127 14.07 3.60 20.79
N LYS A 128 15.34 3.22 21.01
CA LYS A 128 16.45 4.14 21.27
C LYS A 128 16.77 5.01 20.05
N GLN A 129 16.80 4.43 18.85
CA GLN A 129 17.06 5.17 17.60
C GLN A 129 16.02 6.28 17.40
N LEU A 130 14.76 6.02 17.78
CA LEU A 130 13.64 6.95 17.64
C LEU A 130 13.43 7.87 18.85
N ARG A 131 14.29 7.78 19.88
CA ARG A 131 14.20 8.56 21.13
C ARG A 131 12.88 8.37 21.89
N VAL A 132 12.33 7.16 21.85
CA VAL A 132 11.03 6.83 22.46
C VAL A 132 11.11 6.90 23.98
N PHE A 133 12.22 6.50 24.59
CA PHE A 133 12.37 6.56 26.05
C PHE A 133 12.47 7.99 26.57
N GLU A 134 13.15 8.88 25.84
CA GLU A 134 13.17 10.31 26.15
C GLU A 134 11.78 10.94 26.00
N ALA A 135 11.04 10.56 24.95
CA ALA A 135 9.65 10.96 24.78
C ALA A 135 8.77 10.51 25.96
N TRP A 136 8.86 9.24 26.38
CA TRP A 136 8.11 8.73 27.53
C TRP A 136 8.46 9.47 28.83
N SER A 137 9.74 9.59 29.14
CA SER A 137 10.21 10.26 30.36
C SER A 137 9.73 11.70 30.46
N ARG A 138 9.71 12.43 29.34
CA ARG A 138 9.37 13.84 29.30
C ARG A 138 7.87 14.12 29.24
N PHE A 139 7.12 13.32 28.49
CA PHE A 139 5.71 13.62 28.15
C PHE A 139 4.70 12.66 28.77
N PHE A 140 5.14 11.54 29.34
CA PHE A 140 4.30 10.56 30.03
C PHE A 140 4.87 10.19 31.42
N PRO A 141 4.98 11.16 32.35
CA PRO A 141 5.63 10.94 33.63
C PRO A 141 4.77 10.15 34.64
N ASP A 142 3.46 9.99 34.41
CA ASP A 142 2.57 9.26 35.32
C ASP A 142 2.76 7.74 35.16
N PRO A 143 3.28 7.03 36.18
CA PRO A 143 3.50 5.59 36.08
C PRO A 143 2.20 4.77 36.00
N ASN A 144 1.04 5.35 36.32
CA ASN A 144 -0.25 4.67 36.24
C ASN A 144 -0.91 4.78 34.86
N LEU A 145 -0.41 5.67 34.00
CA LEU A 145 -0.93 5.91 32.65
C LEU A 145 0.17 5.59 31.64
N PRO A 146 0.25 4.33 31.16
CA PRO A 146 1.28 3.93 30.22
C PRO A 146 1.21 4.75 28.91
N PRO A 147 2.35 5.04 28.25
CA PRO A 147 2.38 5.84 27.03
C PRO A 147 1.45 5.30 25.94
N GLY A 148 0.62 6.18 25.37
CA GLY A 148 -0.41 5.81 24.38
C GLY A 148 -1.78 5.44 24.97
N ASN A 149 -1.95 5.51 26.29
CA ASN A 149 -3.24 5.25 26.95
C ASN A 149 -4.40 6.09 26.36
N GLY A 150 -5.56 5.46 26.18
CA GLY A 150 -6.75 6.09 25.62
C GLY A 150 -6.80 6.12 24.09
N ILE A 151 -5.76 5.61 23.40
CA ILE A 151 -5.75 5.52 21.95
C ILE A 151 -6.03 4.10 21.49
N VAL A 152 -6.92 3.96 20.50
CA VAL A 152 -7.27 2.71 19.84
C VAL A 152 -6.61 2.66 18.46
N ILE A 153 -5.90 1.58 18.19
CA ILE A 153 -5.15 1.35 16.95
C ILE A 153 -5.76 0.12 16.26
N GLY A 154 -6.20 0.26 15.01
CA GLY A 154 -6.63 -0.88 14.19
C GLY A 154 -5.44 -1.46 13.44
N LEU A 155 -5.42 -2.79 13.32
CA LEU A 155 -4.38 -3.52 12.62
C LEU A 155 -4.98 -4.38 11.49
N PRO A 156 -5.23 -3.80 10.29
CA PRO A 156 -5.52 -4.54 9.07
C PRO A 156 -4.31 -5.39 8.65
N ASP A 157 -4.33 -6.69 8.96
CA ASP A 157 -3.20 -7.61 8.74
C ASP A 157 -3.68 -9.06 8.53
N THR A 158 -2.84 -10.06 8.81
CA THR A 158 -3.16 -11.50 8.71
C THR A 158 -4.08 -12.01 9.83
N GLY A 159 -4.49 -11.12 10.73
CA GLY A 159 -5.13 -11.47 11.99
C GLY A 159 -4.16 -11.46 13.15
N TYR A 160 -4.54 -12.10 14.26
CA TYR A 160 -3.69 -12.19 15.45
C TYR A 160 -3.59 -13.63 15.96
N THR A 161 -2.55 -13.89 16.74
CA THR A 161 -2.42 -15.05 17.61
C THR A 161 -2.33 -14.58 19.04
N GLU A 162 -2.85 -15.37 19.97
CA GLU A 162 -2.58 -15.16 21.39
C GLU A 162 -1.07 -15.24 21.61
N HIS A 163 -0.48 -14.24 22.26
CA HIS A 163 0.92 -14.20 22.64
C HIS A 163 1.08 -13.35 23.91
N PRO A 164 1.81 -13.80 24.96
CA PRO A 164 1.89 -13.08 26.24
C PRO A 164 2.29 -11.61 26.12
N GLU A 165 3.18 -11.29 25.17
CA GLU A 165 3.58 -9.92 24.84
C GLU A 165 2.42 -8.95 24.50
N ILE A 166 1.34 -9.39 23.84
CA ILE A 166 0.32 -8.48 23.30
C ILE A 166 -1.07 -8.63 23.93
N VAL A 167 -1.38 -9.77 24.55
CA VAL A 167 -2.76 -10.12 24.97
C VAL A 167 -3.39 -9.11 25.93
N ALA A 168 -2.61 -8.45 26.79
CA ALA A 168 -3.12 -7.46 27.74
C ALA A 168 -3.70 -6.20 27.06
N ASN A 169 -3.30 -5.94 25.82
CA ASN A 169 -3.64 -4.73 25.08
C ASN A 169 -4.47 -4.97 23.82
N LEU A 170 -4.93 -6.21 23.60
CA LEU A 170 -5.90 -6.51 22.56
C LEU A 170 -7.31 -6.07 22.97
N LEU A 171 -8.02 -5.45 22.03
CA LEU A 171 -9.41 -5.00 22.12
C LEU A 171 -10.27 -5.86 21.19
N LEU A 172 -10.58 -7.08 21.63
CA LEU A 172 -11.19 -8.11 20.78
C LEU A 172 -12.68 -7.87 20.49
N GLU A 173 -13.35 -7.05 21.29
CA GLU A 173 -14.76 -6.68 21.10
C GLU A 173 -15.03 -5.92 19.79
N LEU A 174 -14.02 -5.22 19.26
CA LEU A 174 -14.06 -4.53 17.97
C LEU A 174 -13.35 -5.32 16.86
N SER A 175 -12.86 -6.53 17.15
CA SER A 175 -12.09 -7.31 16.18
C SER A 175 -12.98 -7.97 15.12
N TYR A 176 -12.46 -8.11 13.90
CA TYR A 176 -13.25 -8.65 12.77
C TYR A 176 -12.37 -9.34 11.71
N ASP A 177 -12.86 -10.46 11.18
CA ASP A 177 -12.28 -11.21 10.07
C ASP A 177 -13.04 -10.89 8.78
N PHE A 178 -12.46 -10.04 7.92
CA PHE A 178 -13.01 -9.70 6.60
C PHE A 178 -12.77 -10.79 5.56
N VAL A 179 -11.85 -11.74 5.82
CA VAL A 179 -11.62 -12.89 4.95
C VAL A 179 -12.73 -13.93 5.12
N LYS A 180 -13.13 -14.21 6.36
CA LYS A 180 -14.18 -15.20 6.70
C LYS A 180 -15.57 -14.58 6.91
N GLY A 181 -15.64 -13.28 7.16
CA GLY A 181 -16.89 -12.56 7.42
C GLY A 181 -17.46 -12.83 8.82
N ASP A 182 -16.60 -12.92 9.83
CA ASP A 182 -16.99 -13.18 11.22
C ASP A 182 -16.19 -12.32 12.22
N LYS A 183 -16.49 -12.44 13.52
CA LYS A 183 -15.85 -11.66 14.60
C LYS A 183 -14.57 -12.29 15.15
N ASN A 184 -13.99 -13.27 14.48
CA ASN A 184 -12.83 -14.02 14.95
C ASN A 184 -11.65 -13.91 13.98
N PRO A 185 -10.86 -12.83 14.06
CA PRO A 185 -9.68 -12.63 13.21
C PRO A 185 -8.46 -13.44 13.66
N LYS A 186 -8.66 -14.58 14.32
CA LYS A 186 -7.54 -15.42 14.76
C LYS A 186 -6.83 -16.01 13.54
N ASP A 187 -5.53 -15.79 13.49
CA ASP A 187 -4.64 -16.41 12.53
C ASP A 187 -4.38 -17.86 12.98
N GLU A 188 -4.76 -18.82 12.15
CA GLU A 188 -4.63 -20.25 12.44
C GLU A 188 -3.19 -20.76 12.25
N LEU A 189 -2.29 -19.86 11.83
CA LEU A 189 -0.90 -20.11 11.44
C LEU A 189 -0.79 -21.11 10.28
N GLU A 190 -1.82 -21.13 9.44
CA GLU A 190 -1.86 -22.02 8.28
C GLU A 190 -1.07 -21.42 7.12
N ILE A 191 -0.14 -22.21 6.59
CA ILE A 191 0.54 -21.89 5.34
C ILE A 191 -0.40 -22.33 4.20
N LEU A 192 -1.23 -21.40 3.73
CA LEU A 192 -2.15 -21.64 2.61
C LEU A 192 -1.39 -21.70 1.29
N GLY A 193 -0.95 -22.91 0.89
CA GLY A 193 -0.45 -23.21 -0.45
C GLY A 193 0.62 -22.24 -0.97
N SER A 194 0.66 -22.04 -2.29
CA SER A 194 1.71 -21.31 -3.01
C SER A 194 1.67 -19.78 -2.83
N ALA A 195 1.35 -19.24 -1.66
CA ALA A 195 1.49 -17.80 -1.42
C ALA A 195 2.95 -17.38 -1.69
N LEU A 196 3.18 -16.26 -2.38
CA LEU A 196 4.53 -15.77 -2.70
C LEU A 196 5.36 -15.53 -1.42
N ILE A 197 4.70 -15.03 -0.37
CA ILE A 197 5.26 -14.80 0.97
C ILE A 197 4.18 -15.19 1.98
N PRO A 198 4.10 -16.47 2.40
CA PRO A 198 3.23 -16.85 3.50
C PRO A 198 3.78 -16.20 4.77
N SER A 199 2.94 -15.41 5.44
CA SER A 199 3.34 -14.64 6.62
C SER A 199 2.46 -14.99 7.82
N PRO A 200 2.34 -16.28 8.20
CA PRO A 200 1.51 -16.66 9.35
C PRO A 200 2.02 -15.99 10.62
N GLY A 201 1.10 -15.41 11.40
CA GLY A 201 1.38 -14.69 12.63
C GLY A 201 2.02 -13.32 12.42
N HIS A 202 1.98 -12.77 11.20
CA HIS A 202 2.54 -11.46 10.90
C HIS A 202 1.84 -10.35 11.68
N GLY A 203 0.51 -10.37 11.77
CA GLY A 203 -0.22 -9.39 12.59
C GLY A 203 0.16 -9.44 14.08
N THR A 204 0.49 -10.61 14.64
CA THR A 204 1.04 -10.69 16.02
C THR A 204 2.40 -10.02 16.13
N SER A 205 3.25 -10.26 15.12
CA SER A 205 4.59 -9.68 15.05
C SER A 205 4.53 -8.16 14.96
N THR A 206 3.69 -7.62 14.09
CA THR A 206 3.51 -6.16 13.97
C THR A 206 2.80 -5.57 15.19
N ALA A 207 1.80 -6.25 15.77
CA ALA A 207 1.15 -5.83 17.01
C ALA A 207 2.15 -5.67 18.17
N SER A 208 3.11 -6.58 18.31
CA SER A 208 4.11 -6.52 19.40
C SER A 208 4.98 -5.27 19.36
N ILE A 209 5.25 -4.76 18.16
CA ILE A 209 6.00 -3.51 17.96
C ILE A 209 5.21 -2.30 18.46
N ILE A 210 3.87 -2.37 18.46
CA ILE A 210 3.01 -1.27 18.87
C ILE A 210 2.74 -1.34 20.38
N ILE A 211 2.24 -2.50 20.86
CA ILE A 211 1.54 -2.59 22.15
C ILE A 211 2.17 -3.56 23.16
N SER A 212 3.35 -4.13 22.88
CA SER A 212 4.02 -4.98 23.88
C SER A 212 4.24 -4.21 25.18
N SER A 213 3.81 -4.80 26.30
CA SER A 213 3.98 -4.18 27.61
C SER A 213 5.46 -4.03 27.95
N ARG A 214 5.82 -2.94 28.62
CA ARG A 214 7.20 -2.72 29.06
C ARG A 214 7.59 -3.75 30.13
N GLY A 215 8.75 -4.38 29.97
CA GLY A 215 9.29 -5.32 30.95
C GLY A 215 8.51 -6.64 31.03
N GLY A 216 8.00 -7.11 29.88
CA GLY A 216 7.18 -8.34 29.77
C GLY A 216 7.72 -9.54 30.57
N GLU A 217 6.82 -10.47 30.88
CA GLU A 217 7.08 -11.59 31.79
C GLU A 217 7.32 -12.93 31.06
N GLY A 218 7.47 -12.89 29.73
CA GLY A 218 7.59 -14.08 28.91
C GLY A 218 8.92 -14.80 29.08
N ASN A 219 8.88 -16.10 29.40
CA ASN A 219 10.06 -16.95 29.39
C ASN A 219 10.24 -17.60 28.01
N TYR A 220 10.87 -16.87 27.09
CA TYR A 220 11.10 -17.31 25.72
C TYR A 220 12.46 -17.99 25.56
N PRO A 221 12.63 -18.86 24.54
CA PRO A 221 13.94 -19.48 24.26
C PRO A 221 15.08 -18.47 24.05
N SER A 222 14.77 -17.27 23.57
CA SER A 222 15.74 -16.18 23.41
C SER A 222 16.14 -15.49 24.73
N GLY A 223 15.40 -15.71 25.82
CA GLY A 223 15.57 -15.03 27.11
C GLY A 223 15.27 -13.52 27.06
N LYS A 224 14.55 -13.07 26.02
CA LYS A 224 14.33 -11.66 25.69
C LYS A 224 12.85 -11.36 25.53
N THR A 225 12.42 -10.17 25.95
CA THR A 225 11.05 -9.65 25.75
C THR A 225 11.10 -8.41 24.85
N VAL A 226 9.97 -8.04 24.26
CA VAL A 226 9.84 -6.85 23.41
C VAL A 226 9.11 -5.76 24.20
N THR A 227 9.29 -4.51 23.79
CA THR A 227 8.52 -3.38 24.31
C THR A 227 7.98 -2.60 23.14
N GLY A 228 6.67 -2.35 23.14
CA GLY A 228 6.00 -1.61 22.09
C GLY A 228 6.24 -0.11 22.19
N ILE A 229 6.01 0.61 21.09
CA ILE A 229 6.13 2.08 21.05
C ILE A 229 5.05 2.77 21.90
N ALA A 230 3.84 2.21 21.95
CA ALA A 230 2.68 2.74 22.67
C ALA A 230 2.07 1.64 23.56
N PRO A 231 2.75 1.22 24.64
CA PRO A 231 2.35 0.08 25.46
C PRO A 231 1.03 0.30 26.24
N GLY A 232 0.52 1.52 26.30
CA GLY A 232 -0.79 1.85 26.87
C GLY A 232 -1.93 1.88 25.87
N ALA A 233 -1.65 1.86 24.57
CA ALA A 233 -2.68 1.84 23.54
C ALA A 233 -3.41 0.49 23.50
N LYS A 234 -4.65 0.51 23.01
CA LYS A 234 -5.41 -0.71 22.72
C LYS A 234 -5.36 -1.00 21.22
N LEU A 235 -5.25 -2.28 20.87
CA LEU A 235 -5.12 -2.72 19.49
C LEU A 235 -6.31 -3.60 19.08
N VAL A 236 -6.92 -3.28 17.93
CA VAL A 236 -8.02 -4.02 17.32
C VAL A 236 -7.49 -4.82 16.13
N PRO A 237 -7.41 -6.17 16.22
CA PRO A 237 -7.06 -6.99 15.07
C PRO A 237 -8.15 -6.96 14.00
N LEU A 238 -7.79 -6.62 12.76
CA LEU A 238 -8.68 -6.63 11.60
C LEU A 238 -8.07 -7.56 10.54
N ARG A 239 -8.56 -8.79 10.40
CA ARG A 239 -7.98 -9.73 9.44
C ARG A 239 -8.50 -9.45 8.04
N VAL A 240 -7.62 -9.02 7.15
CA VAL A 240 -7.99 -8.65 5.76
C VAL A 240 -7.32 -9.53 4.71
N SER A 241 -6.26 -10.23 5.09
CA SER A 241 -5.49 -11.11 4.21
C SER A 241 -4.98 -12.34 4.97
N ASN A 242 -4.40 -13.31 4.25
CA ASN A 242 -3.61 -14.40 4.83
C ASN A 242 -2.09 -14.21 4.56
N SER A 243 -1.71 -13.10 3.93
CA SER A 243 -0.36 -12.73 3.54
C SER A 243 -0.20 -11.20 3.56
N VAL A 244 1.04 -10.73 3.66
CA VAL A 244 1.38 -9.29 3.52
C VAL A 244 1.19 -8.75 2.10
N VAL A 245 1.04 -9.62 1.11
CA VAL A 245 0.56 -9.21 -0.21
C VAL A 245 -0.95 -9.00 -0.11
N LEU A 246 -1.42 -7.80 -0.44
CA LEU A 246 -2.84 -7.49 -0.43
C LEU A 246 -3.54 -8.20 -1.60
N TRP A 247 -4.22 -9.31 -1.28
CA TRP A 247 -4.93 -10.08 -2.29
C TRP A 247 -6.23 -9.42 -2.70
N SER A 248 -7.05 -8.99 -1.73
CA SER A 248 -8.32 -8.31 -1.96
C SER A 248 -8.26 -6.88 -1.47
N VAL A 249 -8.27 -5.92 -2.40
CA VAL A 249 -8.41 -4.48 -2.08
C VAL A 249 -9.74 -4.19 -1.36
N ARG A 250 -10.76 -5.01 -1.59
CA ARG A 250 -12.09 -4.86 -0.99
C ARG A 250 -12.06 -5.13 0.51
N ASN A 251 -11.42 -6.21 0.96
CA ASN A 251 -11.30 -6.52 2.39
C ASN A 251 -10.61 -5.40 3.18
N LEU A 252 -9.51 -4.85 2.63
CA LEU A 252 -8.82 -3.73 3.26
C LEU A 252 -9.69 -2.45 3.26
N ALA A 253 -10.38 -2.16 2.16
CA ALA A 253 -11.25 -1.00 2.08
C ALA A 253 -12.41 -1.07 3.09
N GLU A 254 -13.04 -2.24 3.23
CA GLU A 254 -14.08 -2.48 4.24
C GLU A 254 -13.53 -2.37 5.69
N ALA A 255 -12.30 -2.84 5.95
CA ALA A 255 -11.67 -2.70 7.25
C ALA A 255 -11.33 -1.24 7.61
N ILE A 256 -10.92 -0.43 6.62
CA ILE A 256 -10.67 1.00 6.81
C ILE A 256 -11.97 1.74 7.11
N GLU A 257 -13.05 1.45 6.38
CA GLU A 257 -14.38 2.00 6.65
C GLU A 257 -14.88 1.59 8.04
N TYR A 258 -14.74 0.30 8.39
CA TYR A 258 -15.09 -0.21 9.71
C TYR A 258 -14.35 0.54 10.81
N ALA A 259 -13.05 0.78 10.66
CA ALA A 259 -12.26 1.50 11.64
C ALA A 259 -12.74 2.95 11.83
N ALA A 260 -13.06 3.62 10.73
CA ALA A 260 -13.60 4.97 10.77
C ALA A 260 -14.95 5.07 11.51
N ASP A 261 -15.75 4.00 11.46
CA ASP A 261 -17.07 3.94 12.11
C ASP A 261 -17.04 3.42 13.56
N ASN A 262 -15.90 2.90 14.04
CA ASN A 262 -15.79 2.21 15.34
C ASN A 262 -14.72 2.83 16.27
N ASP A 263 -14.54 4.15 16.21
CA ASP A 263 -13.64 4.93 17.08
C ASP A 263 -12.20 4.40 17.13
N ILE A 264 -11.72 3.89 15.99
CA ILE A 264 -10.30 3.55 15.81
C ILE A 264 -9.57 4.81 15.33
N HIS A 265 -8.51 5.19 16.03
CA HIS A 265 -7.84 6.48 15.81
C HIS A 265 -6.68 6.39 14.82
N VAL A 266 -6.00 5.25 14.78
CA VAL A 266 -4.82 5.02 13.93
C VAL A 266 -4.95 3.65 13.25
N LEU A 267 -4.57 3.55 11.99
CA LEU A 267 -4.44 2.30 11.25
C LEU A 267 -2.98 2.04 10.90
N ALA A 268 -2.47 0.87 11.28
CA ALA A 268 -1.17 0.36 10.85
C ALA A 268 -1.39 -0.67 9.74
N VAL A 269 -0.98 -0.36 8.51
CA VAL A 269 -1.19 -1.21 7.33
C VAL A 269 0.15 -1.72 6.82
N SER A 270 0.51 -2.94 7.22
CA SER A 270 1.77 -3.58 6.83
C SER A 270 1.62 -4.53 5.63
N LEU A 271 0.80 -4.12 4.66
CA LEU A 271 0.47 -4.89 3.47
C LEU A 271 0.20 -3.98 2.27
N GLY A 272 0.34 -4.50 1.06
CA GLY A 272 0.14 -3.69 -0.13
C GLY A 272 -0.02 -4.43 -1.46
N THR A 273 -0.37 -3.66 -2.49
CA THR A 273 -0.57 -4.07 -3.88
C THR A 273 0.23 -3.19 -4.84
N GLY A 274 0.52 -3.71 -6.03
CA GLY A 274 1.35 -3.04 -7.03
C GLY A 274 0.63 -2.05 -7.93
N PHE A 275 -0.67 -1.80 -7.74
CA PHE A 275 -1.43 -0.89 -8.61
C PHE A 275 -2.49 -0.08 -7.84
N PHE A 276 -2.74 1.14 -8.35
CA PHE A 276 -3.76 2.05 -7.86
C PHE A 276 -5.16 1.44 -7.93
N ASN A 277 -5.98 1.69 -6.91
CA ASN A 277 -7.38 1.28 -6.86
C ASN A 277 -8.27 2.35 -6.22
N GLN A 278 -9.26 2.84 -6.97
CA GLN A 278 -10.11 3.94 -6.50
C GLN A 278 -10.96 3.54 -5.28
N ARG A 279 -11.50 2.31 -5.25
CA ARG A 279 -12.30 1.81 -4.12
C ARG A 279 -11.54 1.86 -2.80
N LEU A 280 -10.26 1.51 -2.83
CA LEU A 280 -9.37 1.59 -1.67
C LEU A 280 -9.08 3.04 -1.27
N ARG A 281 -8.79 3.92 -2.25
CA ARG A 281 -8.59 5.36 -1.98
C ARG A 281 -9.85 6.01 -1.38
N SER A 282 -11.04 5.68 -1.87
CA SER A 282 -12.30 6.22 -1.32
C SER A 282 -12.50 5.84 0.15
N ALA A 283 -12.14 4.61 0.56
CA ALA A 283 -12.16 4.20 1.96
C ALA A 283 -11.13 4.98 2.81
N ILE A 284 -9.92 5.18 2.29
CA ILE A 284 -8.86 5.97 2.95
C ILE A 284 -9.34 7.41 3.19
N VAL A 285 -9.88 8.07 2.16
CA VAL A 285 -10.42 9.43 2.26
C VAL A 285 -11.59 9.48 3.25
N TYR A 286 -12.45 8.46 3.27
CA TYR A 286 -13.56 8.35 4.22
C TYR A 286 -13.08 8.31 5.67
N ALA A 287 -12.07 7.50 5.96
CA ALA A 287 -11.47 7.38 7.28
C ALA A 287 -10.69 8.64 7.69
N GLN A 288 -9.94 9.23 6.77
CA GLN A 288 -9.20 10.47 7.02
C GLN A 288 -10.12 11.63 7.40
N LYS A 289 -11.29 11.76 6.75
CA LYS A 289 -12.31 12.76 7.11
C LYS A 289 -12.85 12.62 8.54
N ARG A 290 -12.72 11.43 9.13
CA ARG A 290 -13.07 11.15 10.54
C ARG A 290 -11.87 11.22 11.47
N GLY A 291 -10.74 11.72 10.98
CA GLY A 291 -9.52 11.93 11.76
C GLY A 291 -8.70 10.66 12.02
N VAL A 292 -8.96 9.58 11.28
CA VAL A 292 -8.14 8.37 11.36
C VAL A 292 -6.80 8.62 10.67
N ILE A 293 -5.70 8.41 11.41
CA ILE A 293 -4.34 8.46 10.87
C ILE A 293 -4.02 7.11 10.24
N ILE A 294 -3.66 7.08 8.96
CA ILE A 294 -3.33 5.83 8.24
C ILE A 294 -1.85 5.82 7.92
N VAL A 295 -1.16 4.78 8.38
CA VAL A 295 0.27 4.58 8.20
C VAL A 295 0.49 3.26 7.47
N ALA A 296 1.26 3.27 6.38
CA ALA A 296 1.49 2.08 5.57
C ALA A 296 2.96 1.83 5.22
N ALA A 297 3.32 0.56 5.11
CA ALA A 297 4.66 0.14 4.72
C ALA A 297 4.92 0.44 3.24
N SER A 298 6.09 1.01 2.92
CA SER A 298 6.41 1.38 1.54
C SER A 298 6.63 0.19 0.60
N GLY A 299 6.86 -1.00 1.14
CA GLY A 299 7.23 -2.20 0.36
C GLY A 299 8.64 -2.70 0.68
N THR A 300 8.87 -3.98 0.39
CA THR A 300 10.12 -4.69 0.71
C THR A 300 10.56 -5.49 -0.52
N PHE A 301 11.81 -5.30 -0.95
CA PHE A 301 12.42 -5.86 -2.15
C PHE A 301 11.67 -5.55 -3.46
N ILE A 302 10.94 -4.44 -3.48
CA ILE A 302 10.22 -3.91 -4.64
C ILE A 302 10.75 -2.49 -4.93
N PRO A 303 10.99 -2.12 -6.19
CA PRO A 303 11.66 -0.87 -6.53
C PRO A 303 10.84 0.41 -6.33
N TYR A 304 9.51 0.31 -6.17
CA TYR A 304 8.59 1.45 -6.02
C TYR A 304 7.75 1.30 -4.75
N VAL A 305 7.15 2.41 -4.29
CA VAL A 305 6.31 2.44 -3.09
C VAL A 305 4.96 1.75 -3.36
N VAL A 306 4.60 0.69 -2.65
CA VAL A 306 3.34 -0.03 -2.92
C VAL A 306 2.10 0.74 -2.41
N TRP A 307 0.93 0.45 -2.96
CA TRP A 307 -0.34 0.95 -2.41
C TRP A 307 -0.77 0.09 -1.21
N PRO A 308 -1.30 0.67 -0.11
CA PRO A 308 -1.82 2.03 -0.02
C PRO A 308 -0.79 3.12 0.35
N ALA A 309 0.47 2.78 0.65
CA ALA A 309 1.46 3.80 1.02
C ALA A 309 1.65 4.87 -0.06
N ALA A 310 1.51 4.53 -1.34
CA ALA A 310 1.62 5.50 -2.43
C ALA A 310 0.42 6.47 -2.59
N TYR A 311 -0.62 6.40 -1.74
CA TYR A 311 -1.69 7.42 -1.74
C TYR A 311 -1.27 8.63 -0.90
N ASP A 312 -1.49 9.85 -1.41
CA ASP A 312 -1.18 11.11 -0.71
C ASP A 312 -1.84 11.23 0.67
N GLU A 313 -2.97 10.53 0.87
CA GLU A 313 -3.71 10.51 2.13
C GLU A 313 -3.11 9.57 3.20
N VAL A 314 -2.10 8.77 2.84
CA VAL A 314 -1.49 7.73 3.69
C VAL A 314 -0.04 8.09 3.99
N ILE A 315 0.36 7.92 5.25
CA ILE A 315 1.76 8.15 5.66
C ILE A 315 2.59 6.95 5.23
N ALA A 316 3.45 7.15 4.23
CA ALA A 316 4.32 6.12 3.69
C ALA A 316 5.62 6.01 4.48
N VAL A 317 5.93 4.80 4.97
CA VAL A 317 7.10 4.56 5.81
C VAL A 317 8.06 3.58 5.17
N THR A 318 9.30 4.02 4.94
CA THR A 318 10.43 3.17 4.48
C THR A 318 11.35 2.78 5.65
N GLY A 319 12.39 1.99 5.37
CA GLY A 319 13.18 1.28 6.37
C GLY A 319 14.59 1.80 6.62
N SER A 320 15.01 1.83 7.89
CA SER A 320 16.41 1.98 8.34
C SER A 320 16.96 0.75 9.05
N ASN A 321 18.27 0.71 9.23
CA ASN A 321 18.98 -0.28 10.07
C ASN A 321 19.49 0.33 11.39
N VAL A 322 20.17 -0.47 12.21
CA VAL A 322 20.67 -0.05 13.54
C VAL A 322 21.74 1.04 13.46
N GLN A 323 22.48 1.14 12.35
CA GLN A 323 23.49 2.17 12.07
C GLN A 323 22.88 3.49 11.61
N ARG A 324 21.53 3.59 11.55
CA ARG A 324 20.80 4.76 11.05
C ARG A 324 20.99 4.98 9.55
N GLU A 325 21.30 3.92 8.81
CA GLU A 325 21.39 3.93 7.35
C GLU A 325 20.07 3.41 6.74
N ILE A 326 19.80 3.75 5.47
CA ILE A 326 18.66 3.19 4.75
C ILE A 326 18.84 1.69 4.59
N TRP A 327 17.83 0.92 4.99
CA TRP A 327 17.82 -0.50 4.74
C TRP A 327 17.65 -0.76 3.25
N TRP A 328 18.63 -1.47 2.67
CA TRP A 328 18.69 -1.76 1.24
C TRP A 328 17.47 -2.51 0.69
N GLY A 329 16.77 -3.26 1.56
CA GLY A 329 15.56 -3.99 1.21
C GLY A 329 14.32 -3.10 1.08
N SER A 330 14.40 -1.82 1.43
CA SER A 330 13.24 -0.94 1.44
C SER A 330 12.91 -0.37 0.06
N SER A 331 11.62 -0.26 -0.23
CA SER A 331 11.12 0.51 -1.37
C SER A 331 11.37 2.01 -1.17
N ARG A 332 11.51 2.72 -2.30
CA ARG A 332 11.87 4.14 -2.37
C ARG A 332 11.04 4.85 -3.43
N GLY A 333 10.86 6.15 -3.26
CA GLY A 333 10.10 6.99 -4.18
C GLY A 333 9.73 8.32 -3.54
N SER A 334 9.23 9.24 -4.36
CA SER A 334 8.80 10.58 -3.91
C SER A 334 7.59 10.54 -2.97
N GLN A 335 6.87 9.41 -2.92
CA GLN A 335 5.72 9.18 -2.06
C GLN A 335 6.12 8.83 -0.61
N VAL A 336 7.39 8.51 -0.33
CA VAL A 336 7.82 8.19 1.04
C VAL A 336 7.80 9.46 1.89
N ASP A 337 7.06 9.45 3.01
CA ASP A 337 7.03 10.59 3.95
C ASP A 337 8.21 10.57 4.92
N VAL A 338 8.49 9.40 5.51
CA VAL A 338 9.50 9.23 6.56
C VAL A 338 10.16 7.84 6.56
N THR A 339 11.28 7.71 7.28
CA THR A 339 11.95 6.43 7.54
C THR A 339 11.84 6.02 9.00
N ALA A 340 11.66 4.73 9.26
CA ALA A 340 11.73 4.13 10.61
C ALA A 340 12.42 2.76 10.56
N PRO A 341 12.92 2.22 11.70
CA PRO A 341 13.57 0.91 11.79
C PRO A 341 12.83 -0.20 11.03
N ALA A 342 13.57 -0.93 10.18
CA ALA A 342 13.05 -2.04 9.39
C ALA A 342 13.94 -3.27 9.42
N GLU A 343 15.26 -3.13 9.49
CA GLU A 343 16.21 -4.24 9.48
C GLU A 343 16.49 -4.75 10.88
N SER A 344 16.39 -6.06 11.11
CA SER A 344 16.75 -6.70 12.38
C SER A 344 15.99 -6.16 13.61
N VAL A 345 14.72 -5.80 13.41
CA VAL A 345 13.81 -5.33 14.47
C VAL A 345 13.34 -6.53 15.29
N TRP A 346 13.35 -6.41 16.62
CA TRP A 346 12.89 -7.44 17.54
C TRP A 346 11.37 -7.44 17.66
N TYR A 347 10.75 -8.61 17.54
CA TYR A 347 9.29 -8.78 17.55
C TYR A 347 8.86 -10.12 18.18
N ALA A 348 7.60 -10.21 18.58
CA ALA A 348 6.98 -11.43 19.10
C ALA A 348 6.51 -12.36 17.98
N LYS A 349 6.87 -13.65 18.07
CA LYS A 349 6.52 -14.67 17.08
C LYS A 349 5.75 -15.82 17.75
N VAL A 350 4.70 -16.28 17.07
CA VAL A 350 4.11 -17.60 17.34
C VAL A 350 4.43 -18.54 16.19
N GLU A 351 4.90 -19.72 16.54
CA GLU A 351 5.10 -20.82 15.60
C GLU A 351 4.22 -22.01 16.01
N LYS A 352 3.67 -22.71 15.02
CA LYS A 352 2.88 -23.93 15.25
C LYS A 352 3.71 -25.13 14.82
N ASN A 353 4.12 -25.96 15.77
CA ASN A 353 4.90 -27.17 15.50
C ASN A 353 4.14 -28.40 16.01
N LYS A 354 3.80 -29.33 15.11
CA LYS A 354 3.02 -30.54 15.42
C LYS A 354 1.71 -30.29 16.20
N GLY A 355 1.08 -29.13 15.98
CA GLY A 355 -0.15 -28.73 16.65
C GLY A 355 0.04 -27.95 17.95
N GLU A 356 1.26 -27.86 18.48
CA GLU A 356 1.58 -27.06 19.66
C GLU A 356 2.04 -25.65 19.26
N LEU A 357 1.56 -24.64 20.00
CA LEU A 357 2.01 -23.26 19.85
C LEU A 357 3.30 -23.04 20.64
N LYS A 358 4.29 -22.43 19.98
CA LYS A 358 5.54 -21.97 20.59
C LYS A 358 5.63 -20.46 20.46
N TYR A 359 5.86 -19.81 21.59
CA TYR A 359 6.02 -18.36 21.70
C TYR A 359 7.51 -18.01 21.71
N ASN A 360 7.89 -16.97 20.98
CA ASN A 360 9.29 -16.58 20.86
C ASN A 360 9.42 -15.07 20.63
N VAL A 361 10.62 -14.56 20.83
CA VAL A 361 11.02 -13.19 20.48
C VAL A 361 12.26 -13.30 19.60
N LEU A 362 12.14 -12.79 18.38
CA LEU A 362 13.12 -12.95 17.29
C LEU A 362 13.36 -11.62 16.58
N GLN A 363 14.38 -11.58 15.72
CA GLN A 363 14.62 -10.46 14.81
C GLN A 363 14.07 -10.75 13.42
N GLY A 364 13.70 -9.70 12.71
CA GLY A 364 13.32 -9.79 11.31
C GLY A 364 13.45 -8.46 10.60
N SER A 365 13.36 -8.53 9.28
CA SER A 365 13.56 -7.39 8.41
C SER A 365 12.38 -7.19 7.47
N GLY A 366 11.87 -5.96 7.40
CA GLY A 366 10.70 -5.59 6.61
C GLY A 366 10.23 -4.18 6.92
N THR A 367 9.82 -3.43 5.90
CA THR A 367 9.11 -2.15 6.10
C THR A 367 7.76 -2.35 6.79
N SER A 368 7.28 -3.61 6.85
CA SER A 368 6.17 -4.04 7.68
C SER A 368 6.39 -3.84 9.19
N PHE A 369 7.63 -3.65 9.66
CA PHE A 369 7.95 -3.23 11.02
C PHE A 369 8.01 -1.70 11.16
N SER A 370 8.37 -0.97 10.10
CA SER A 370 8.43 0.50 10.13
C SER A 370 7.05 1.14 10.27
N ALA A 371 6.04 0.64 9.55
CA ALA A 371 4.67 1.15 9.63
C ALA A 371 4.05 1.06 11.05
N PRO A 372 4.06 -0.10 11.76
CA PRO A 372 3.55 -0.18 13.12
C PRO A 372 4.35 0.67 14.10
N ILE A 373 5.66 0.84 13.89
CA ILE A 373 6.45 1.78 14.71
C ILE A 373 5.89 3.20 14.62
N VAL A 374 5.67 3.70 13.40
CA VAL A 374 5.15 5.06 13.19
C VAL A 374 3.70 5.19 13.65
N ALA A 375 2.88 4.13 13.50
CA ALA A 375 1.53 4.10 14.08
C ALA A 375 1.55 4.19 15.61
N GLY A 376 2.51 3.54 16.27
CA GLY A 376 2.75 3.71 17.71
C GLY A 376 3.16 5.15 18.07
N VAL A 377 4.03 5.78 17.27
CA VAL A 377 4.40 7.20 17.45
C VAL A 377 3.17 8.12 17.28
N ALA A 378 2.28 7.82 16.33
CA ALA A 378 1.01 8.53 16.16
C ALA A 378 0.12 8.40 17.40
N ALA A 379 0.07 7.22 18.00
CA ALA A 379 -0.67 7.00 19.25
C ALA A 379 -0.08 7.77 20.43
N LEU A 380 1.25 7.87 20.55
CA LEU A 380 1.88 8.76 21.53
C LEU A 380 1.47 10.22 21.31
N TRP A 381 1.51 10.70 20.06
CA TRP A 381 1.16 12.09 19.74
C TRP A 381 -0.30 12.41 20.07
N LEU A 382 -1.24 11.54 19.68
CA LEU A 382 -2.66 11.70 20.01
C LEU A 382 -2.91 11.63 21.53
N ALA A 383 -2.23 10.73 22.25
CA ALA A 383 -2.41 10.60 23.70
C ALA A 383 -1.90 11.82 24.46
N TYR A 384 -0.74 12.36 24.06
CA TYR A 384 -0.12 13.50 24.74
C TYR A 384 -0.89 14.81 24.53
N HIS A 385 -1.28 15.12 23.29
CA HIS A 385 -2.04 16.33 22.99
C HIS A 385 -3.52 16.21 23.31
N GLY A 386 -4.01 14.97 23.46
CA GLY A 386 -5.41 14.67 23.69
C GLY A 386 -6.22 14.76 22.39
N ARG A 387 -6.70 13.61 21.89
CA ARG A 387 -7.43 13.52 20.62
C ARG A 387 -8.63 14.46 20.56
N GLU A 388 -9.47 14.47 21.60
CA GLU A 388 -10.67 15.31 21.63
C GLU A 388 -10.32 16.80 21.60
N GLN A 389 -9.24 17.21 22.28
CA GLN A 389 -8.75 18.59 22.26
C GLN A 389 -8.24 18.98 20.87
N LEU A 390 -7.58 18.05 20.16
CA LEU A 390 -7.16 18.28 18.79
C LEU A 390 -8.37 18.39 17.85
N ILE A 391 -9.39 17.53 18.01
CA ILE A 391 -10.62 17.57 17.22
C ILE A 391 -11.38 18.88 17.47
N GLU A 392 -11.52 19.30 18.73
CA GLU A 392 -12.14 20.58 19.09
C GLU A 392 -11.40 21.76 18.46
N ARG A 393 -10.07 21.73 18.46
CA ARG A 393 -9.23 22.81 17.92
C ARG A 393 -9.23 22.88 16.40
N TYR A 394 -9.17 21.75 15.71
CA TYR A 394 -8.89 21.73 14.26
C TYR A 394 -9.99 21.12 13.40
N GLY A 395 -10.90 20.31 13.97
CA GLY A 395 -11.73 19.38 13.23
C GLY A 395 -11.00 18.06 12.95
N ALA A 396 -11.73 16.95 13.02
CA ALA A 396 -11.17 15.61 12.88
C ALA A 396 -10.43 15.43 11.55
N GLU A 397 -10.97 15.96 10.46
CA GLU A 397 -10.43 15.81 9.11
C GLU A 397 -9.03 16.41 8.93
N LYS A 398 -8.59 17.31 9.81
CA LYS A 398 -7.27 17.95 9.73
C LYS A 398 -6.19 17.20 10.53
N ILE A 399 -6.59 16.31 11.43
CA ILE A 399 -5.68 15.61 12.34
C ILE A 399 -4.61 14.81 11.61
N PRO A 400 -4.92 13.99 10.60
CA PRO A 400 -3.91 13.19 9.92
C PRO A 400 -2.86 14.06 9.19
N PHE A 401 -3.29 15.19 8.62
CA PHE A 401 -2.40 16.12 7.93
C PHE A 401 -1.46 16.86 8.89
N ILE A 402 -2.00 17.37 10.01
CA ILE A 402 -1.20 18.04 11.04
C ILE A 402 -0.15 17.07 11.59
N PHE A 403 -0.57 15.84 11.90
CA PHE A 403 0.35 14.81 12.38
C PHE A 403 1.44 14.52 11.35
N ASN A 404 1.10 14.28 10.08
CA ASN A 404 2.11 13.98 9.04
C ASN A 404 3.10 15.14 8.87
N GLN A 405 2.61 16.39 8.85
CA GLN A 405 3.48 17.56 8.78
C GLN A 405 4.47 17.61 9.95
N LEU A 406 3.98 17.52 11.19
CA LEU A 406 4.84 17.57 12.36
C LEU A 406 5.81 16.38 12.43
N LEU A 407 5.36 15.19 12.02
CA LEU A 407 6.18 13.99 11.94
C LEU A 407 7.38 14.20 11.01
N ARG A 408 7.12 14.71 9.80
CA ARG A 408 8.11 15.04 8.77
C ARG A 408 9.09 16.14 9.21
N ASP A 409 8.57 17.21 9.81
CA ASP A 409 9.36 18.34 10.28
C ASP A 409 10.28 17.96 11.47
N SER A 410 9.89 16.94 12.23
CA SER A 410 10.60 16.50 13.44
C SER A 410 11.65 15.42 13.21
N CYS A 411 11.77 14.88 12.00
CA CYS A 411 12.73 13.83 11.67
C CYS A 411 14.19 14.23 11.91
N ASP A 412 15.02 13.26 12.30
CA ASP A 412 16.47 13.38 12.24
C ASP A 412 16.95 13.25 10.80
N LYS A 413 17.61 14.29 10.29
CA LYS A 413 18.15 14.35 8.92
C LYS A 413 19.68 14.21 8.94
N PHE A 414 20.23 13.55 7.93
CA PHE A 414 21.67 13.36 7.75
C PHE A 414 22.15 14.06 6.47
N PRO A 415 23.43 14.51 6.39
CA PRO A 415 23.92 15.27 5.24
C PRO A 415 23.77 14.58 3.87
N THR A 416 23.77 13.24 3.83
CA THR A 416 23.64 12.42 2.62
C THR A 416 22.21 11.97 2.35
N TRP A 417 21.25 12.43 3.14
CA TRP A 417 19.87 12.01 3.06
C TRP A 417 19.20 12.49 1.77
N LYS A 418 18.34 11.64 1.18
CA LYS A 418 17.63 11.94 -0.06
C LYS A 418 16.12 11.99 0.19
N PRO A 419 15.56 13.17 0.50
CA PRO A 419 14.14 13.30 0.84
C PRO A 419 13.19 12.75 -0.22
N ASN A 420 13.49 13.00 -1.50
CA ASN A 420 12.68 12.53 -2.62
C ASN A 420 12.74 11.01 -2.87
N GLN A 421 13.48 10.25 -2.06
CA GLN A 421 13.56 8.78 -2.16
C GLN A 421 13.19 8.08 -0.85
N PHE A 422 13.50 8.70 0.29
CA PHE A 422 13.40 8.05 1.61
C PHE A 422 12.65 8.88 2.65
N GLY A 423 11.89 9.89 2.21
CA GLY A 423 11.15 10.80 3.08
C GLY A 423 12.04 11.77 3.84
N GLU A 424 11.50 12.55 4.76
CA GLU A 424 12.22 13.69 5.35
C GLU A 424 13.39 13.32 6.28
N GLY A 425 13.42 12.10 6.81
CA GLY A 425 14.46 11.62 7.72
C GLY A 425 14.01 10.42 8.54
N ILE A 426 14.81 10.04 9.53
CA ILE A 426 14.43 9.02 10.52
C ILE A 426 13.51 9.67 11.56
N VAL A 427 12.39 9.03 11.87
CA VAL A 427 11.43 9.53 12.88
C VAL A 427 12.10 9.80 14.23
N ASN A 428 11.64 10.83 14.94
CA ASN A 428 12.12 11.19 16.26
C ASN A 428 10.94 11.55 17.16
N ALA A 429 10.54 10.62 18.03
CA ALA A 429 9.34 10.75 18.86
C ALA A 429 9.45 11.91 19.86
N GLU A 430 10.63 12.15 20.43
CA GLU A 430 10.84 13.24 21.38
C GLU A 430 10.66 14.61 20.72
N LYS A 431 11.29 14.83 19.55
CA LYS A 431 11.16 16.08 18.80
C LYS A 431 9.73 16.33 18.37
N LEU A 432 9.04 15.27 17.91
CA LEU A 432 7.64 15.34 17.51
C LEU A 432 6.72 15.81 18.64
N LEU A 433 6.83 15.20 19.83
CA LEU A 433 6.00 15.59 20.98
C LEU A 433 6.39 16.95 21.55
N ALA A 434 7.65 17.37 21.36
CA ALA A 434 8.10 18.71 21.73
C ALA A 434 7.67 19.80 20.74
N ALA A 435 7.26 19.43 19.52
CA ALA A 435 6.93 20.38 18.47
C ALA A 435 5.67 21.18 18.84
N PRO A 436 5.67 22.50 18.64
CA PRO A 436 4.47 23.30 18.87
C PRO A 436 3.39 22.93 17.86
N LEU A 437 2.15 22.77 18.34
CA LEU A 437 1.01 22.60 17.46
C LEU A 437 0.78 23.88 16.62
N PRO A 438 0.49 23.78 15.31
CA PRO A 438 0.36 24.94 14.44
C PRO A 438 -0.86 25.80 14.80
N ASP A 439 -0.68 27.13 14.84
CA ASP A 439 -1.79 28.05 15.17
C ASP A 439 -2.82 28.16 14.04
N ASN A 440 -2.37 28.04 12.79
CA ASN A 440 -3.22 27.96 11.61
C ASN A 440 -2.71 26.83 10.71
N VAL A 441 -3.60 25.92 10.31
CA VAL A 441 -3.31 24.96 9.24
C VAL A 441 -3.46 25.72 7.91
N SER A 442 -2.37 26.25 7.37
CA SER A 442 -2.38 26.85 6.02
C SER A 442 -2.93 25.82 5.03
N ARG A 443 -3.89 26.24 4.19
CA ARG A 443 -4.42 25.44 3.07
C ARG A 443 -3.33 24.82 2.19
N SER A 444 -2.12 25.40 2.18
CA SER A 444 -1.00 24.94 1.35
C SER A 444 -0.36 23.61 1.80
N VAL A 445 -0.58 23.16 3.04
CA VAL A 445 -0.07 21.85 3.53
C VAL A 445 -1.11 20.73 3.33
N ILE A 446 -2.31 21.08 2.89
CA ILE A 446 -3.27 20.12 2.38
C ILE A 446 -2.74 19.66 1.02
N ALA A 447 -1.87 18.63 1.01
CA ALA A 447 -1.75 17.79 -0.17
C ALA A 447 -3.17 17.41 -0.59
N PRO A 448 -3.49 17.47 -1.89
CA PRO A 448 -4.76 17.95 -2.41
C PRO A 448 -5.95 16.99 -2.22
N ALA A 449 -6.11 16.29 -1.11
CA ALA A 449 -7.32 15.50 -0.86
C ALA A 449 -8.60 16.37 -0.92
N PHE A 450 -8.53 17.63 -0.49
CA PHE A 450 -9.62 18.60 -0.69
C PHE A 450 -9.53 19.34 -2.04
N ALA A 451 -8.33 19.64 -2.56
CA ALA A 451 -8.18 20.30 -3.85
C ALA A 451 -8.38 19.36 -5.06
N LEU A 452 -8.44 18.04 -4.87
CA LEU A 452 -8.77 17.05 -5.91
C LEU A 452 -10.27 16.92 -6.14
N THR A 453 -11.11 17.39 -5.21
CA THR A 453 -12.52 17.66 -5.54
C THR A 453 -12.67 18.86 -6.48
N GLU A 454 -11.66 19.74 -6.53
CA GLU A 454 -11.55 20.90 -7.42
C GLU A 454 -10.33 20.84 -8.35
N HIS A 455 -9.86 19.64 -8.73
CA HIS A 455 -8.98 19.50 -9.89
C HIS A 455 -9.83 18.99 -11.07
N PRO A 456 -10.66 19.84 -11.70
CA PRO A 456 -11.06 19.56 -13.06
C PRO A 456 -9.77 19.64 -13.88
N SER A 457 -9.50 18.63 -14.73
CA SER A 457 -8.33 18.55 -15.63
C SER A 457 -6.99 18.38 -14.90
N ILE A 458 -6.25 17.28 -15.03
CA ILE A 458 -5.95 16.50 -16.23
C ILE A 458 -5.95 15.02 -15.81
N ASP A 459 -7.04 14.32 -16.09
CA ASP A 459 -7.04 12.86 -16.09
C ASP A 459 -6.13 12.40 -17.24
N ASN A 460 -4.84 12.24 -16.97
CA ASN A 460 -3.83 11.74 -17.91
C ASN A 460 -4.05 10.27 -18.28
N GLY A 461 -5.25 9.74 -18.05
CA GLY A 461 -5.53 8.33 -18.22
C GLY A 461 -4.76 7.43 -17.28
N ARG A 462 -4.36 7.97 -16.13
CA ARG A 462 -3.48 7.31 -15.16
C ARG A 462 -2.06 7.03 -15.67
N LEU A 463 -1.52 7.90 -16.52
CA LEU A 463 -0.08 7.90 -16.81
C LEU A 463 0.76 7.85 -15.53
N ASP A 464 0.31 8.51 -14.45
CA ASP A 464 0.98 8.50 -13.15
C ASP A 464 1.11 7.10 -12.56
N THR A 465 0.17 6.18 -12.83
CA THR A 465 0.29 4.77 -12.44
C THR A 465 1.47 4.10 -13.14
N PHE A 466 1.70 4.40 -14.42
CA PHE A 466 2.85 3.88 -15.15
C PHE A 466 4.15 4.57 -14.74
N VAL A 467 4.14 5.90 -14.55
CA VAL A 467 5.30 6.64 -14.05
C VAL A 467 5.73 6.09 -12.71
N HIS A 468 4.78 5.85 -11.80
CA HIS A 468 5.03 5.23 -10.51
C HIS A 468 5.56 3.79 -10.63
N LEU A 469 4.93 2.96 -11.46
CA LEU A 469 5.32 1.56 -11.69
C LEU A 469 6.73 1.44 -12.28
N PHE A 470 7.16 2.41 -13.08
CA PHE A 470 8.44 2.42 -13.80
C PHE A 470 9.39 3.56 -13.38
N GLU A 471 9.18 4.18 -12.21
CA GLU A 471 9.87 5.41 -11.78
C GLU A 471 11.39 5.25 -11.79
N GLN A 472 11.89 4.09 -11.37
CA GLN A 472 13.33 3.82 -11.35
C GLN A 472 13.95 3.81 -12.76
N GLN A 473 13.24 3.26 -13.75
CA GLN A 473 13.70 3.17 -15.13
C GLN A 473 13.72 4.53 -15.83
N LEU A 474 13.03 5.53 -15.27
CA LEU A 474 12.99 6.91 -15.76
C LEU A 474 14.04 7.80 -15.09
N SER A 475 14.75 7.34 -14.06
CA SER A 475 15.64 8.21 -13.26
C SER A 475 17.11 8.23 -13.67
N ASP A 476 17.47 7.65 -14.82
CA ASP A 476 18.87 7.46 -15.27
C ASP A 476 19.53 8.69 -15.91
N SER A 477 18.87 9.87 -15.95
CA SER A 477 19.54 11.11 -16.35
C SER A 477 20.41 11.66 -15.20
N GLN A 478 21.61 11.11 -15.00
CA GLN A 478 22.67 11.83 -14.28
C GLN A 478 23.11 13.03 -15.12
N VAL A 479 22.58 14.22 -14.82
CA VAL A 479 23.17 15.48 -15.24
C VAL A 479 23.32 16.37 -14.00
N ASP A 480 24.56 16.50 -13.55
CA ASP A 480 25.14 17.55 -12.71
C ASP A 480 24.20 18.30 -11.76
N GLY A 481 23.94 17.72 -10.58
CA GLY A 481 23.80 18.46 -9.32
C GLY A 481 22.69 19.51 -9.16
N HIS A 482 21.85 19.73 -10.18
CA HIS A 482 20.79 20.73 -10.17
C HIS A 482 19.48 20.11 -10.64
N PHE A 483 18.60 19.83 -9.67
CA PHE A 483 17.27 19.32 -9.90
C PHE A 483 16.36 20.45 -10.39
N VAL A 484 16.04 20.47 -11.68
CA VAL A 484 14.94 21.27 -12.24
C VAL A 484 13.70 20.37 -12.21
N GLY A 485 12.64 20.81 -11.53
CA GLY A 485 11.52 19.96 -11.10
C GLY A 485 10.86 19.09 -12.17
N VAL A 486 10.46 17.87 -11.76
CA VAL A 486 9.37 16.95 -12.18
C VAL A 486 8.94 16.92 -13.67
N LEU A 487 9.73 17.40 -14.63
CA LEU A 487 9.31 17.48 -16.04
C LEU A 487 10.24 16.76 -17.02
N ARG A 488 11.15 15.88 -16.58
CA ARG A 488 12.28 15.48 -17.45
C ARG A 488 12.61 14.03 -17.73
N ASP A 489 11.79 13.02 -17.39
CA ASP A 489 11.97 11.71 -18.06
C ASP A 489 10.70 10.89 -18.36
N ASP A 490 9.49 11.47 -18.26
CA ASP A 490 8.27 10.80 -18.74
C ASP A 490 8.26 10.58 -20.26
N ALA A 491 9.08 11.30 -21.03
CA ALA A 491 9.01 11.32 -22.49
C ALA A 491 9.22 9.92 -23.09
N LYS A 492 10.18 9.16 -22.57
CA LYS A 492 10.44 7.79 -23.06
C LYS A 492 9.30 6.84 -22.72
N LEU A 493 8.77 6.92 -21.50
CA LEU A 493 7.59 6.14 -21.10
C LEU A 493 6.38 6.49 -21.97
N ARG A 494 6.11 7.79 -22.17
CA ARG A 494 5.03 8.28 -23.03
C ARG A 494 5.21 7.75 -24.46
N SER A 495 6.42 7.82 -25.02
CA SER A 495 6.71 7.31 -26.35
C SER A 495 6.45 5.80 -26.46
N CYS A 496 6.98 5.02 -25.52
CA CYS A 496 6.77 3.57 -25.51
C CYS A 496 5.30 3.19 -25.34
N LEU A 497 4.56 3.85 -24.44
CA LEU A 497 3.13 3.60 -24.26
C LEU A 497 2.31 4.04 -25.49
N ALA A 498 2.68 5.15 -26.13
CA ALA A 498 2.03 5.62 -27.34
C ALA A 498 2.24 4.65 -28.50
N GLU A 499 3.46 4.15 -28.69
CA GLU A 499 3.77 3.13 -29.70
C GLU A 499 3.05 1.81 -29.42
N LEU A 500 3.06 1.35 -28.16
CA LEU A 500 2.39 0.12 -27.74
C LEU A 500 0.89 0.16 -28.08
N LEU A 501 0.23 1.27 -27.74
CA LEU A 501 -1.21 1.51 -27.93
C LEU A 501 -1.58 2.09 -29.30
N GLN A 502 -0.63 2.09 -30.25
CA GLN A 502 -0.82 2.56 -31.62
C GLN A 502 -1.47 3.96 -31.67
N THR A 503 -0.92 4.88 -30.92
CA THR A 503 -1.41 6.26 -30.81
C THR A 503 -0.25 7.25 -30.80
N THR A 504 -0.55 8.55 -30.79
CA THR A 504 0.48 9.60 -30.69
C THR A 504 0.66 10.02 -29.23
N GLU A 505 1.82 10.58 -28.86
CA GLU A 505 2.03 11.09 -27.50
C GLU A 505 1.00 12.18 -27.11
N THR A 506 0.51 12.95 -28.09
CA THR A 506 -0.55 13.95 -27.89
C THR A 506 -1.90 13.32 -27.55
N GLU A 507 -2.25 12.20 -28.19
CA GLU A 507 -3.51 11.47 -27.95
C GLU A 507 -3.39 10.44 -26.83
N LEU A 508 -2.18 10.15 -26.36
CA LEU A 508 -1.91 9.16 -25.33
C LEU A 508 -2.73 9.38 -24.05
N PRO A 509 -2.86 10.60 -23.48
CA PRO A 509 -3.66 10.80 -22.27
C PRO A 509 -5.11 10.32 -22.43
N LYS A 510 -5.71 10.61 -23.59
CA LYS A 510 -7.07 10.15 -23.93
C LYS A 510 -7.10 8.63 -24.09
N ARG A 511 -6.11 8.04 -24.76
CA ARG A 511 -6.02 6.59 -24.94
C ARG A 511 -5.84 5.85 -23.63
N LEU A 512 -5.00 6.36 -22.74
CA LEU A 512 -4.79 5.80 -21.40
C LEU A 512 -6.05 5.94 -20.54
N LYS A 513 -6.85 7.01 -20.72
CA LYS A 513 -8.13 7.14 -20.03
C LYS A 513 -9.12 6.06 -20.43
N GLU A 514 -9.05 5.63 -21.69
CA GLU A 514 -9.82 4.49 -22.17
C GLU A 514 -9.27 3.19 -21.55
N VAL A 515 -8.02 2.80 -21.84
CA VAL A 515 -7.54 1.41 -21.59
C VAL A 515 -6.37 1.27 -20.60
N GLY A 516 -5.86 2.38 -20.07
CA GLY A 516 -4.64 2.41 -19.26
C GLY A 516 -4.73 1.59 -17.96
N GLN A 517 -5.92 1.50 -17.36
CA GLN A 517 -6.12 0.72 -16.14
C GLN A 517 -6.00 -0.78 -16.37
N GLU A 518 -6.63 -1.27 -17.44
CA GLU A 518 -6.51 -2.67 -17.84
C GLU A 518 -5.08 -2.99 -18.21
N LEU A 519 -4.43 -2.12 -18.99
CA LEU A 519 -3.04 -2.28 -19.36
C LEU A 519 -2.12 -2.32 -18.12
N ALA A 520 -2.30 -1.42 -17.16
CA ALA A 520 -1.54 -1.40 -15.90
C ALA A 520 -1.78 -2.68 -15.07
N PHE A 521 -3.01 -3.19 -15.06
CA PHE A 521 -3.33 -4.48 -14.44
C PHE A 521 -2.51 -5.61 -15.08
N TYR A 522 -2.47 -5.72 -16.41
CA TYR A 522 -1.66 -6.74 -17.09
C TYR A 522 -0.15 -6.58 -16.82
N PHE A 523 0.38 -5.35 -16.80
CA PHE A 523 1.79 -5.14 -16.45
C PHE A 523 2.10 -5.52 -15.00
N THR A 524 1.18 -5.28 -14.08
CA THR A 524 1.36 -5.64 -12.66
C THR A 524 1.23 -7.15 -12.45
N MET A 525 0.33 -7.78 -13.20
CA MET A 525 0.01 -9.20 -13.06
C MET A 525 0.91 -10.13 -13.88
N ASN A 526 1.62 -9.61 -14.88
CA ASN A 526 2.49 -10.38 -15.76
C ASN A 526 3.94 -9.86 -15.68
N PRO A 527 4.80 -10.51 -14.88
CA PRO A 527 6.20 -10.11 -14.73
C PRO A 527 7.00 -10.09 -16.04
N LYS A 528 6.61 -10.89 -17.04
CA LYS A 528 7.29 -10.91 -18.35
C LYS A 528 6.98 -9.63 -19.12
N LEU A 529 5.72 -9.19 -19.13
CA LEU A 529 5.32 -7.90 -19.72
C LEU A 529 6.04 -6.73 -19.03
N TYR A 530 6.04 -6.70 -17.69
CA TYR A 530 6.74 -5.66 -16.92
C TYR A 530 8.23 -5.57 -17.32
N LYS A 531 8.94 -6.71 -17.37
CA LYS A 531 10.37 -6.74 -17.74
C LYS A 531 10.62 -6.23 -19.15
N GLN A 532 9.77 -6.59 -20.11
CA GLN A 532 9.97 -6.17 -21.50
C GLN A 532 9.82 -4.66 -21.63
N LEU A 533 8.85 -4.05 -20.93
CA LEU A 533 8.69 -2.60 -20.93
C LEU A 533 9.83 -1.93 -20.17
N ALA A 534 10.21 -2.43 -18.99
CA ALA A 534 11.35 -1.91 -18.23
C ALA A 534 12.64 -1.94 -19.07
N ALA A 535 12.91 -3.03 -19.79
CA ALA A 535 14.07 -3.13 -20.69
C ALA A 535 13.99 -2.14 -21.87
N ALA A 536 12.78 -1.87 -22.39
CA ALA A 536 12.57 -0.84 -23.40
C ALA A 536 12.93 0.56 -22.86
N LEU A 537 12.60 0.83 -21.60
CA LEU A 537 12.88 2.10 -20.94
C LEU A 537 14.36 2.27 -20.56
N SER A 538 15.09 1.19 -20.24
CA SER A 538 16.51 1.26 -19.85
C SER A 538 17.51 1.28 -21.02
N SER A 539 17.09 1.01 -22.26
CA SER A 539 18.01 1.03 -23.42
C SER A 539 18.51 2.46 -23.74
N LYS A 540 19.82 2.71 -23.69
CA LYS A 540 20.40 4.01 -24.07
C LYS A 540 20.00 4.38 -25.51
N GLN A 541 19.56 5.62 -25.74
CA GLN A 541 19.46 6.16 -27.11
C GLN A 541 20.84 6.08 -27.78
N PRO A 542 20.93 5.76 -29.08
CA PRO A 542 22.17 6.00 -29.82
C PRO A 542 22.46 7.51 -29.88
N ASP A 543 23.72 7.88 -29.70
CA ASP A 543 24.20 9.26 -29.73
C ASP A 543 23.70 10.01 -30.99
N ALA A 544 23.22 11.24 -30.78
CA ALA A 544 22.75 12.14 -31.83
C ALA A 544 23.81 12.49 -32.91
N ALA A 545 25.07 12.07 -32.72
CA ALA A 545 26.15 12.23 -33.68
C ALA A 545 26.15 11.18 -34.81
N GLN A 546 25.25 10.20 -34.82
CA GLN A 546 25.15 9.18 -35.89
C GLN A 546 23.95 9.35 -36.84
N LEU A 547 23.20 10.45 -36.72
CA LEU A 547 22.06 10.77 -37.60
C LEU A 547 22.45 11.72 -38.74
N GLU A 548 23.47 11.38 -39.50
CA GLU A 548 23.57 11.84 -40.89
C GLU A 548 23.82 10.64 -41.80
N ALA A 549 22.98 10.55 -42.83
CA ALA A 549 22.93 9.52 -43.87
C ALA A 549 22.39 8.14 -43.45
N LYS A 550 21.05 8.03 -43.35
CA LYS A 550 20.32 6.88 -43.92
C LYS A 550 18.87 7.25 -44.25
N SER A 551 18.48 6.87 -45.46
CA SER A 551 17.20 7.11 -46.11
C SER A 551 16.00 6.56 -45.31
N PHE A 552 14.91 7.32 -45.34
CA PHE A 552 13.56 6.91 -44.94
C PHE A 552 13.09 5.69 -45.75
N THR A 553 13.32 4.48 -45.24
CA THR A 553 12.50 3.29 -45.50
C THR A 553 12.71 2.29 -44.36
N GLU A 554 11.60 1.84 -43.77
CA GLU A 554 11.45 0.93 -42.63
C GLU A 554 11.91 1.49 -41.26
N SER A 555 10.91 1.91 -40.47
CA SER A 555 11.09 2.33 -39.09
C SER A 555 11.65 1.19 -38.24
N SER A 556 12.75 1.47 -37.55
CA SER A 556 13.34 0.63 -36.51
C SER A 556 12.41 0.54 -35.28
N LYS A 557 11.29 -0.18 -35.40
CA LYS A 557 10.51 -0.57 -34.23
C LYS A 557 11.38 -1.45 -33.35
N PRO A 558 11.51 -1.17 -32.05
CA PRO A 558 12.22 -2.08 -31.17
C PRO A 558 11.41 -3.38 -31.11
N ARG A 559 12.04 -4.50 -31.47
CA ARG A 559 11.40 -5.84 -31.53
C ARG A 559 10.66 -6.24 -30.24
N ASN A 560 10.93 -5.57 -29.11
CA ASN A 560 10.28 -5.83 -27.83
C ASN A 560 8.84 -5.31 -27.76
N LEU A 561 8.46 -4.22 -28.45
CA LEU A 561 7.10 -3.64 -28.37
C LEU A 561 6.07 -4.46 -29.14
N GLU A 562 6.44 -4.95 -30.33
CA GLU A 562 5.58 -5.88 -31.09
C GLU A 562 5.38 -7.20 -30.35
N GLN A 563 6.45 -7.75 -29.75
CA GLN A 563 6.35 -8.93 -28.89
C GLN A 563 5.48 -8.71 -27.66
N MET A 564 5.58 -7.54 -27.00
CA MET A 564 4.70 -7.19 -25.87
C MET A 564 3.23 -7.14 -26.28
N ARG A 565 2.93 -6.57 -27.46
CA ARG A 565 1.58 -6.53 -28.01
C ARG A 565 1.05 -7.93 -28.30
N GLU A 566 1.85 -8.78 -28.95
CA GLU A 566 1.49 -10.19 -29.17
C GLU A 566 1.22 -10.92 -27.86
N MET A 567 2.07 -10.71 -26.85
CA MET A 567 1.88 -11.29 -25.52
C MET A 567 0.60 -10.80 -24.85
N LEU A 568 0.28 -9.50 -24.92
CA LEU A 568 -0.97 -8.94 -24.41
C LEU A 568 -2.18 -9.56 -25.13
N LEU A 569 -2.14 -9.65 -26.47
CA LEU A 569 -3.21 -10.27 -27.26
C LEU A 569 -3.42 -11.76 -26.92
N GLN A 570 -2.37 -12.47 -26.49
CA GLN A 570 -2.47 -13.84 -25.99
C GLN A 570 -3.09 -13.95 -24.59
N GLN A 571 -3.16 -12.87 -23.80
CA GLN A 571 -3.76 -12.88 -22.45
C GLN A 571 -5.29 -12.77 -22.43
N ASP A 572 -5.95 -12.88 -23.59
CA ASP A 572 -7.40 -12.72 -23.72
C ASP A 572 -7.89 -11.40 -23.10
N VAL A 573 -7.33 -10.27 -23.57
CA VAL A 573 -7.71 -8.91 -23.15
C VAL A 573 -9.13 -8.53 -23.58
N SER A 574 -9.70 -7.47 -23.00
CA SER A 574 -10.99 -6.93 -23.43
C SER A 574 -11.03 -6.59 -24.93
N GLU A 575 -12.22 -6.57 -25.53
CA GLU A 575 -12.36 -6.18 -26.94
C GLU A 575 -11.92 -4.72 -27.18
N VAL A 576 -12.11 -3.86 -26.18
CA VAL A 576 -11.70 -2.47 -26.24
C VAL A 576 -10.17 -2.38 -26.29
N LEU A 577 -9.46 -3.01 -25.35
CA LEU A 577 -7.99 -3.01 -25.34
C LEU A 577 -7.42 -3.72 -26.57
N LYS A 578 -8.01 -4.84 -27.00
CA LYS A 578 -7.64 -5.54 -28.24
C LYS A 578 -7.66 -4.60 -29.44
N THR A 579 -8.76 -3.87 -29.63
CA THR A 579 -8.91 -2.90 -30.73
C THR A 579 -7.90 -1.74 -30.65
N LYS A 580 -7.40 -1.41 -29.45
CA LYS A 580 -6.35 -0.37 -29.29
C LYS A 580 -4.94 -0.93 -29.45
N LEU A 581 -4.77 -2.24 -29.34
CA LEU A 581 -3.52 -2.94 -29.54
C LEU A 581 -3.33 -3.34 -31.00
N GLU A 582 -4.40 -3.66 -31.74
CA GLU A 582 -4.42 -3.89 -33.21
C GLU A 582 -4.35 -2.58 -34.01
#